data_AF-A0A4Q3KKM1-F1
#
_entry.id   AF-A0A4Q3KKM1-F1
#
_cell.length_a   1.000
_cell.length_b   1.000
_cell.length_c   1.000
_cell.angle_alpha   90.00
_cell.angle_beta   90.00
_cell.angle_gamma   90.00
#
_symmetry.space_group_name_H-M   'P 1'
#
loop_
_entity.id
_entity.type
_entity.pdbx_description
1 polymer ?
#
loop_
_entity_poly.entity_id
_entity_poly.type
_entity_poly.pdbx_seq_one_letter_code
_entity_poly.pdbx_strand_id
1 'polypeptide(L)'
;MDERVFVITPTAATLRVAAAALADSRSDTGSPPIPEIQAWGARYAGRDGLLNMCQAVPSHAPAPGMLERLGRAAADPAFATYGPILGEAALREAYAADLGALYGGRVDAAAVAITAGCNQAYFVAMMALAQRGDAVLLPTPWYFNHRMT
;
A
#
# COMPACT_ATOMS: atom_id res chain seq x y z
N MET A 1 8.79 -36.13 6.48
CA MET A 1 8.87 -34.73 6.94
C MET A 1 10.00 -34.14 6.14
N ASP A 2 9.67 -33.48 5.03
CA ASP A 2 10.61 -33.09 3.99
C ASP A 2 10.22 -31.68 3.55
N GLU A 3 10.73 -30.68 4.27
CA GLU A 3 10.48 -29.26 4.00
C GLU A 3 11.40 -28.80 2.86
N ARG A 4 10.87 -28.75 1.64
CA ARG A 4 11.57 -28.13 0.51
C ARG A 4 11.27 -26.64 0.49
N VAL A 5 12.28 -25.84 0.82
CA VAL A 5 12.29 -24.40 0.58
C VAL A 5 12.43 -24.16 -0.93
N PHE A 6 11.41 -23.55 -1.55
CA PHE A 6 11.48 -23.13 -2.94
C PHE A 6 12.06 -21.71 -3.03
N VAL A 7 13.27 -21.60 -3.60
CA VAL A 7 13.86 -20.31 -3.97
C VAL A 7 13.54 -20.06 -5.45
N ILE A 8 12.67 -19.08 -5.73
CA ILE A 8 12.34 -18.67 -7.09
C ILE A 8 13.31 -17.55 -7.50
N THR A 9 14.08 -17.78 -8.56
CA THR A 9 14.89 -16.76 -9.23
C THR A 9 14.15 -16.24 -10.46
N PRO A 10 14.24 -14.94 -10.81
CA PRO A 10 13.47 -14.38 -11.91
C PRO A 10 14.11 -14.75 -13.25
N THR A 11 13.43 -15.57 -14.04
CA THR A 11 13.70 -15.70 -15.47
C THR A 11 12.81 -14.70 -16.21
N ALA A 12 13.38 -13.98 -17.18
CA ALA A 12 12.71 -12.95 -17.95
C ALA A 12 11.42 -13.47 -18.62
N ALA A 13 10.26 -13.11 -18.08
CA ALA A 13 8.96 -13.39 -18.67
C ALA A 13 8.38 -12.09 -19.25
N THR A 14 8.09 -12.12 -20.55
CA THR A 14 7.41 -11.04 -21.28
C THR A 14 6.04 -10.78 -20.65
N LEU A 15 5.85 -9.58 -20.08
CA LEU A 15 4.58 -9.17 -19.47
C LEU A 15 3.51 -8.98 -20.56
N ARG A 16 2.63 -9.97 -20.73
CA ARG A 16 1.39 -9.79 -21.49
C ARG A 16 0.42 -8.99 -20.63
N VAL A 17 0.24 -7.71 -20.94
CA VAL A 17 -0.85 -6.91 -20.37
C VAL A 17 -2.15 -7.35 -21.06
N ALA A 18 -2.85 -8.31 -20.44
CA ALA A 18 -4.24 -8.56 -20.78
C ALA A 18 -5.08 -7.44 -20.17
N ALA A 19 -5.93 -6.80 -20.98
CA ALA A 19 -6.96 -5.91 -20.46
C ALA A 19 -7.91 -6.75 -19.59
N ALA A 20 -7.72 -6.71 -18.28
CA ALA A 20 -8.68 -7.29 -17.35
C ALA A 20 -9.92 -6.42 -17.37
N ALA A 21 -11.00 -6.90 -18.01
CA ALA A 21 -12.33 -6.43 -17.66
C ALA A 21 -12.46 -6.57 -16.13
N LEU A 22 -12.88 -5.51 -15.43
CA LEU A 22 -13.15 -5.59 -13.99
C LEU A 22 -14.13 -6.75 -13.79
N ALA A 23 -13.64 -7.84 -13.22
CA ALA A 23 -14.41 -9.06 -13.18
C ALA A 23 -15.68 -8.85 -12.34
N ASP A 24 -16.77 -9.51 -12.73
CA ASP A 24 -18.11 -9.48 -12.10
C ASP A 24 -18.14 -9.89 -10.61
N SER A 25 -16.97 -10.18 -10.03
CA SER A 25 -16.73 -10.59 -8.64
C SER A 25 -16.44 -9.42 -7.69
N ARG A 26 -16.86 -8.18 -8.00
CA ARG A 26 -16.71 -7.01 -7.11
C ARG A 26 -18.03 -6.65 -6.42
N SER A 27 -18.85 -7.64 -6.07
CA SER A 27 -20.26 -7.40 -5.79
C SER A 27 -20.61 -6.99 -4.36
N ASP A 28 -19.72 -7.13 -3.36
CA ASP A 28 -20.01 -6.60 -2.01
C ASP A 28 -18.77 -6.56 -1.09
N THR A 29 -17.95 -5.51 -1.16
CA THR A 29 -16.79 -5.36 -0.26
C THR A 29 -17.16 -4.89 1.15
N GLY A 30 -18.45 -4.84 1.48
CA GLY A 30 -18.97 -4.27 2.72
C GLY A 30 -18.72 -2.76 2.84
N SER A 31 -19.35 -2.15 3.85
CA SER A 31 -19.08 -0.75 4.21
C SER A 31 -17.72 -0.64 4.89
N PRO A 32 -16.90 0.37 4.54
CA PRO A 32 -15.63 0.59 5.23
C PRO A 32 -15.89 1.01 6.69
N PRO A 33 -15.27 0.34 7.69
CA PRO A 33 -15.55 0.60 9.10
C PRO A 33 -15.21 2.02 9.56
N ILE A 34 -14.18 2.65 8.97
CA ILE A 34 -13.70 3.97 9.40
C ILE A 34 -14.73 5.08 9.14
N PRO A 35 -15.27 5.26 7.91
CA PRO A 35 -16.37 6.20 7.68
C PRO A 35 -17.61 5.94 8.53
N GLU A 36 -17.94 4.67 8.80
CA GLU A 36 -19.09 4.32 9.64
C GLU A 36 -18.92 4.81 11.08
N ILE A 37 -17.76 4.57 11.68
CA ILE A 37 -17.45 5.05 13.03
C ILE A 37 -17.37 6.59 13.07
N GLN A 38 -16.83 7.23 12.03
CA GLN A 38 -16.83 8.69 11.91
C GLN A 38 -18.26 9.25 11.89
N ALA A 39 -19.19 8.58 11.19
CA ALA A 39 -20.61 8.95 11.17
C ALA A 39 -21.28 8.81 12.55
N TRP A 40 -20.91 7.79 13.34
CA TRP A 40 -21.36 7.67 14.72
C TRP A 40 -20.83 8.80 15.59
N GLY A 41 -19.53 9.12 15.47
CA GLY A 41 -18.91 10.23 16.18
C GLY A 41 -19.57 11.58 15.88
N ALA A 42 -19.93 11.84 14.62
CA ALA A 42 -20.63 13.06 14.21
C ALA A 42 -22.04 13.19 14.79
N ARG A 43 -22.70 12.08 15.15
CA ARG A 43 -24.04 12.05 15.75
C ARG A 43 -24.03 12.05 17.28
N TYR A 44 -22.85 11.96 17.90
CA TYR A 44 -22.72 11.89 19.35
C TYR A 44 -23.01 13.23 20.00
N ALA A 45 -24.09 13.30 20.80
CA ALA A 45 -24.54 14.50 21.51
C ALA A 45 -24.22 14.46 23.02
N GLY A 46 -23.32 13.59 23.45
CA GLY A 46 -23.00 13.38 24.87
C GLY A 46 -22.31 14.58 25.52
N ARG A 47 -22.32 14.61 26.85
CA ARG A 47 -21.94 15.78 27.67
C ARG A 47 -20.43 16.04 27.75
N ASP A 48 -19.61 15.00 27.67
CA ASP A 48 -18.18 15.06 28.03
C ASP A 48 -17.21 14.98 26.82
N GLY A 49 -17.73 15.20 25.60
CA GLY A 49 -16.96 15.10 24.36
C GLY A 49 -16.69 13.66 23.90
N LEU A 50 -16.10 13.51 22.71
CA LEU A 50 -15.79 12.22 22.10
C LEU A 50 -14.27 12.00 22.06
N LEU A 51 -13.79 10.90 22.65
CA LEU A 51 -12.40 10.46 22.51
C LEU A 51 -12.28 9.48 21.34
N ASN A 52 -11.64 9.90 20.25
CA ASN A 52 -11.42 9.04 19.09
C ASN A 52 -10.22 8.09 19.32
N MET A 53 -10.51 6.82 19.58
CA MET A 53 -9.52 5.73 19.68
C MET A 53 -9.57 4.76 18.49
N CYS A 54 -10.32 5.11 17.43
CA CYS A 54 -10.64 4.19 16.34
C CYS A 54 -9.72 4.34 15.13
N GLN A 55 -9.16 5.53 14.90
CA GLN A 55 -8.35 5.82 13.72
C GLN A 55 -6.87 5.93 14.10
N ALA A 56 -6.07 5.00 13.57
CA ALA A 56 -4.61 5.01 13.73
C ALA A 56 -3.92 6.00 12.77
N VAL A 57 -4.40 7.23 12.70
CA VAL A 57 -3.74 8.33 11.98
C VAL A 57 -2.88 9.11 12.98
N PRO A 58 -1.60 9.36 12.67
CA PRO A 58 -0.75 10.18 13.53
C PRO A 58 -1.40 11.54 13.81
N SER A 59 -1.48 11.91 15.09
CA SER A 59 -2.08 13.19 15.54
C SER A 59 -1.11 14.37 15.46
N HIS A 60 0.18 14.11 15.23
CA HIS A 60 1.21 15.13 15.08
C HIS A 60 1.43 15.48 13.60
N ALA A 61 1.95 16.67 13.35
CA ALA A 61 2.38 17.06 12.01
C ALA A 61 3.55 16.17 11.53
N PRO A 62 3.71 15.98 10.21
CA PRO A 62 4.94 15.40 9.66
C PRO A 62 6.18 16.18 10.12
N ALA A 63 7.35 15.53 10.10
CA ALA A 63 8.60 16.18 10.48
C ALA A 63 8.83 17.48 9.68
N PRO A 64 9.31 18.58 10.29
CA PRO A 64 9.44 19.87 9.60
C PRO A 64 10.23 19.81 8.28
N GLY A 65 11.31 19.03 8.26
CA GLY A 65 12.11 18.84 7.04
C GLY A 65 11.37 18.12 5.91
N MET A 66 10.37 17.29 6.22
CA MET A 66 9.50 16.68 5.20
C MET A 66 8.56 17.73 4.59
N LEU A 67 7.92 18.56 5.42
CA LEU A 67 7.04 19.63 4.97
C LEU A 67 7.78 20.66 4.12
N GLU A 68 9.00 21.02 4.53
CA GLU A 68 9.87 21.93 3.76
C GLU A 68 10.22 21.36 2.39
N ARG A 69 10.65 20.09 2.32
CA ARG A 69 10.97 19.42 1.05
C ARG A 69 9.74 19.29 0.16
N LEU A 70 8.59 18.95 0.73
CA LEU A 70 7.33 18.88 0.00
C LEU A 70 6.98 20.23 -0.63
N GLY A 71 7.10 21.32 0.14
CA GLY A 71 6.86 22.67 -0.37
C GLY A 71 7.80 23.06 -1.51
N ARG A 72 9.10 22.75 -1.36
CA ARG A 72 10.09 23.00 -2.43
C ARG A 72 9.81 22.19 -3.69
N ALA A 73 9.51 20.89 -3.55
CA ALA A 73 9.22 20.03 -4.68
C ALA A 73 7.93 20.45 -5.41
N ALA A 74 6.89 20.84 -4.66
CA ALA A 74 5.63 21.32 -5.24
C ALA A 74 5.79 22.63 -6.03
N ALA A 75 6.80 23.44 -5.71
CA ALA A 75 7.08 24.70 -6.40
C ALA A 75 7.96 24.55 -7.65
N ASP A 76 8.58 23.39 -7.87
CA ASP A 76 9.50 23.15 -8.98
C ASP A 76 8.75 22.46 -10.15
N PRO A 77 8.64 23.13 -11.32
CA PRO A 77 7.96 22.59 -12.49
C PRO A 77 8.54 21.27 -13.01
N ALA A 78 9.79 20.92 -12.67
CA ALA A 78 10.38 19.64 -13.04
C ALA A 78 9.59 18.45 -12.46
N PHE A 79 8.98 18.62 -11.28
CA PHE A 79 8.15 17.60 -10.63
C PHE A 79 6.67 17.66 -11.04
N ALA A 80 6.28 18.60 -11.91
CA ALA A 80 4.91 18.73 -12.43
C ALA A 80 4.68 17.94 -13.74
N THR A 81 5.52 16.94 -13.99
CA THR A 81 5.46 16.08 -15.18
C THR A 81 5.37 14.60 -14.80
N TYR A 82 5.15 13.72 -15.78
CA TYR A 82 5.16 12.28 -15.50
C TYR A 82 6.56 11.81 -15.11
N GLY A 83 6.64 11.14 -13.96
CA GLY A 83 7.84 10.41 -13.54
C GLY A 83 7.91 8.99 -14.09
N PRO A 84 8.96 8.22 -13.74
CA PRO A 84 9.09 6.82 -14.10
C PRO A 84 7.93 5.99 -13.57
N ILE A 85 7.51 4.97 -14.33
CA ILE A 85 6.34 4.12 -14.02
C ILE A 85 6.43 3.47 -12.63
N LEU A 86 7.62 3.01 -12.24
CA LEU A 86 7.85 2.33 -10.96
C LEU A 86 8.26 3.30 -9.84
N GLY A 87 8.29 4.61 -10.11
CA GLY A 87 8.77 5.64 -9.20
C GLY A 87 10.22 6.05 -9.43
N GLU A 88 10.58 7.18 -8.81
CA GLU A 88 11.89 7.81 -8.92
C GLU A 88 13.04 6.88 -8.47
N ALA A 89 14.10 6.83 -9.27
CA ALA A 89 15.25 5.95 -9.01
C ALA A 89 15.88 6.21 -7.63
N ALA A 90 16.13 7.48 -7.30
CA ALA A 90 16.71 7.87 -6.02
C ALA A 90 15.84 7.44 -4.81
N LEU A 91 14.52 7.48 -4.94
CA LEU A 91 13.61 7.03 -3.88
C LEU A 91 13.64 5.50 -3.75
N ARG A 92 13.66 4.77 -4.86
CA ARG A 92 13.72 3.30 -4.88
C ARG A 92 15.04 2.79 -4.27
N GLU A 93 16.16 3.43 -4.60
CA GLU A 93 17.47 3.12 -4.03
C GLU A 93 17.52 3.38 -2.51
N ALA A 94 17.05 4.55 -2.08
CA ALA A 94 17.00 4.90 -0.67
C ALA A 94 16.10 3.94 0.13
N TYR A 95 14.94 3.58 -0.41
CA TYR A 95 14.03 2.65 0.23
C TYR A 95 14.57 1.22 0.30
N ALA A 96 15.23 0.74 -0.76
CA ALA A 96 15.86 -0.58 -0.78
C ALA A 96 16.98 -0.69 0.27
N ALA A 97 17.80 0.37 0.40
CA ALA A 97 18.83 0.45 1.42
C ALA A 97 18.25 0.48 2.85
N ASP A 98 17.19 1.29 3.07
CA ASP A 98 16.51 1.40 4.37
C ASP A 98 15.90 0.05 4.80
N LEU A 99 15.17 -0.62 3.90
CA LEU A 99 14.64 -1.96 4.16
C LEU A 99 15.73 -2.97 4.47
N GLY A 100 16.84 -2.93 3.72
CA GLY A 100 17.95 -3.83 3.95
C GLY A 100 18.61 -3.63 5.32
N ALA A 101 18.79 -2.37 5.73
CA ALA A 101 19.30 -2.03 7.05
C ALA A 101 18.32 -2.44 8.18
N LEU A 102 17.02 -2.23 7.98
CA LEU A 102 15.99 -2.52 8.99
C LEU A 102 15.76 -4.02 9.20
N TYR A 103 15.73 -4.79 8.11
CA TYR A 103 15.37 -6.22 8.14
C TYR A 103 16.55 -7.17 7.96
N GLY A 104 17.78 -6.67 7.77
CA GLY A 104 18.99 -7.47 7.64
C GLY A 104 19.11 -8.26 6.33
N GLY A 105 18.32 -7.90 5.31
CA GLY A 105 18.31 -8.53 3.99
C GLY A 105 18.90 -7.64 2.90
N ARG A 106 19.13 -8.20 1.71
CA ARG A 106 19.47 -7.42 0.50
C ARG A 106 18.21 -7.25 -0.34
N VAL A 107 17.78 -6.01 -0.55
CA VAL A 107 16.71 -5.64 -1.48
C VAL A 107 17.35 -4.92 -2.67
N ASP A 108 17.07 -5.38 -3.89
CA ASP A 108 17.51 -4.69 -5.11
C ASP A 108 16.53 -3.55 -5.42
N ALA A 109 17.05 -2.36 -5.69
CA ALA A 109 16.22 -1.22 -6.10
C ALA A 109 15.40 -1.52 -7.37
N ALA A 110 15.92 -2.37 -8.27
CA ALA A 110 15.19 -2.85 -9.44
C ALA A 110 13.92 -3.64 -9.10
N ALA A 111 13.87 -4.26 -7.92
CA ALA A 111 12.72 -4.99 -7.39
C ALA A 111 11.75 -4.11 -6.56
N VAL A 112 12.04 -2.83 -6.39
CA VAL A 112 11.17 -1.87 -5.68
C VAL A 112 10.25 -1.15 -6.67
N ALA A 113 8.97 -1.02 -6.33
CA ALA A 113 8.02 -0.15 -7.01
C ALA A 113 7.36 0.79 -5.99
N ILE A 114 7.27 2.08 -6.32
CA ILE A 114 6.63 3.09 -5.46
C ILE A 114 5.15 3.19 -5.81
N THR A 115 4.28 3.14 -4.80
CA THR A 115 2.82 3.25 -4.96
C THR A 115 2.26 4.41 -4.15
N ALA A 116 1.02 4.82 -4.44
CA ALA A 116 0.25 5.75 -3.63
C ALA A 116 -0.24 5.08 -2.34
N GLY A 117 0.70 4.84 -1.43
CA GLY A 117 0.48 4.19 -0.15
C GLY A 117 0.38 2.66 -0.23
N CYS A 118 0.33 2.03 0.95
CA CYS A 118 0.34 0.58 1.11
C CYS A 118 -0.94 -0.11 0.61
N ASN A 119 -2.07 0.58 0.58
CA ASN A 119 -3.31 0.03 0.03
C ASN A 119 -3.20 -0.27 -1.46
N GLN A 120 -2.62 0.66 -2.24
CA GLN A 120 -2.35 0.41 -3.65
C GLN A 120 -1.28 -0.69 -3.82
N ALA A 121 -0.24 -0.70 -2.97
CA ALA A 121 0.77 -1.77 -3.01
C ALA A 121 0.12 -3.15 -2.85
N TYR A 122 -0.76 -3.32 -1.87
CA TYR A 122 -1.51 -4.56 -1.67
C TYR A 122 -2.36 -4.91 -2.89
N PHE A 123 -3.15 -3.95 -3.39
CA PHE A 123 -4.03 -4.17 -4.55
C PHE A 123 -3.24 -4.62 -5.79
N VAL A 124 -2.15 -3.92 -6.12
CA VAL A 124 -1.29 -4.26 -7.27
C VAL A 124 -0.61 -5.62 -7.07
N ALA A 125 -0.13 -5.91 -5.86
CA ALA A 125 0.48 -7.20 -5.54
C ALA A 125 -0.53 -8.36 -5.72
N MET A 126 -1.75 -8.20 -5.23
CA MET A 126 -2.80 -9.22 -5.40
C MET A 126 -3.18 -9.41 -6.87
N MET A 127 -3.32 -8.32 -7.65
CA MET A 127 -3.58 -8.43 -9.08
C MET A 127 -2.43 -9.10 -9.86
N ALA A 128 -1.19 -8.94 -9.40
CA ALA A 128 -0.03 -9.54 -10.04
C ALA A 128 0.16 -11.03 -9.69
N LEU A 129 -0.24 -11.44 -8.48
CA LEU A 129 0.06 -12.76 -7.94
C LEU A 129 -1.12 -13.74 -7.96
N ALA A 130 -2.36 -13.26 -7.92
CA ALA A 130 -3.55 -14.10 -7.79
C ALA A 130 -4.47 -14.00 -9.01
N GLN A 131 -5.07 -15.12 -9.38
CA GLN A 131 -6.08 -15.23 -10.42
C GLN A 131 -7.42 -15.71 -9.86
N ARG A 132 -8.47 -15.64 -10.69
CA ARG A 132 -9.78 -16.19 -10.35
C ARG A 132 -9.64 -17.68 -10.06
N GLY A 133 -10.08 -18.10 -8.88
CA GLY A 133 -10.02 -19.49 -8.43
C GLY A 133 -8.88 -19.79 -7.46
N ASP A 134 -7.89 -18.88 -7.35
CA ASP A 134 -6.82 -19.02 -6.37
C ASP A 134 -7.32 -18.74 -4.95
N ALA A 135 -6.72 -19.43 -3.98
CA ALA A 135 -6.95 -19.17 -2.56
C ALA A 135 -5.80 -18.33 -1.99
N VAL A 136 -6.13 -17.20 -1.35
CA VAL A 136 -5.18 -16.34 -0.63
C VAL A 136 -5.39 -16.51 0.87
N LEU A 137 -4.34 -16.92 1.58
CA LEU A 137 -4.37 -17.05 3.03
C LEU A 137 -4.27 -15.67 3.70
N LEU A 138 -5.26 -15.32 4.52
CA LEU A 138 -5.26 -14.10 5.34
C LEU A 138 -5.21 -14.45 6.82
N PRO A 139 -4.08 -14.19 7.52
CA PRO A 139 -3.99 -14.42 8.96
C PRO A 139 -4.94 -13.50 9.72
N THR A 140 -5.55 -14.02 10.79
CA THR A 140 -6.46 -13.25 11.67
C THR A 140 -5.74 -12.83 12.96
N PRO A 141 -5.87 -11.56 13.41
CA PRO A 141 -6.67 -10.50 12.81
C PRO A 141 -5.98 -9.88 11.58
N TRP A 142 -6.79 -9.43 10.60
CA TRP A 142 -6.32 -8.80 9.36
C TRP A 142 -6.71 -7.33 9.29
N TYR A 143 -6.01 -6.59 8.44
CA TYR A 143 -6.39 -5.23 8.06
C TYR A 143 -7.54 -5.27 7.04
N PHE A 144 -8.58 -4.45 7.24
CA PHE A 144 -9.83 -4.59 6.50
C PHE A 144 -9.71 -4.41 4.98
N ASN A 145 -8.71 -3.65 4.51
CA ASN A 145 -8.43 -3.53 3.08
C ASN A 145 -7.93 -4.83 2.44
N HIS A 146 -7.47 -5.80 3.24
CA HIS A 146 -7.03 -7.09 2.71
C HIS A 146 -8.20 -8.03 2.39
N ARG A 147 -9.35 -7.83 3.04
CA ARG A 147 -10.58 -8.59 2.82
C ARG A 147 -11.60 -7.74 2.03
N MET A 148 -11.24 -7.41 0.79
CA MET A 148 -12.09 -6.72 -0.18
C MET A 148 -12.48 -7.68 -1.32
N THR A 149 -13.17 -8.77 -0.97
CA THR A 149 -13.77 -9.74 -1.92
C THR A 149 -15.22 -9.40 -2.16
#